data_AF-A0A6G1K4J1-F1
#
_entry.id   AF-A0A6G1K4J1-F1
#
_cell.length_a   1.000
_cell.length_b   1.000
_cell.length_c   1.000
_cell.angle_alpha   90.00
_cell.angle_beta   90.00
_cell.angle_gamma   90.00
#
_symmetry.space_group_name_H-M   'P 1'
#
loop_
_entity.id
_entity.type
_entity.pdbx_description
1 polymer ?
#
loop_
_entity_poly.entity_id
_entity_poly.type
_entity_poly.pdbx_seq_one_letter_code
_entity_poly.pdbx_strand_id
1 'polypeptide(L)' 'MTTSLKTRFGEFIGRKGDGVTLYRGIKYASLRDQLSVPGMMVDYGKEVVDGTEFG' A
#
# COMPACT_ATOMS: atom_id res chain seq x y z
N MET A 1 7.57 15.82 -3.34
CA MET A 1 8.29 15.31 -2.15
C MET A 1 7.63 14.02 -1.71
N THR A 2 8.38 13.08 -1.12
CA THR A 2 7.85 11.83 -0.57
C THR A 2 7.72 11.89 0.94
N THR A 3 6.90 11.02 1.52
CA THR A 3 6.74 10.89 2.98
C THR A 3 6.48 9.44 3.37
N SER A 4 7.04 8.99 4.49
CA SER A 4 6.85 7.63 5.01
C SER A 4 5.75 7.58 6.06
N LEU A 5 4.91 6.55 6.01
CA LEU A 5 3.92 6.20 7.03
C LEU A 5 4.17 4.77 7.53
N LYS A 6 4.47 4.64 8.82
CA LYS A 6 4.57 3.34 9.49
C LYS A 6 3.23 2.95 10.10
N THR A 7 2.80 1.71 9.87
CA THR A 7 1.58 1.14 10.42
C THR A 7 1.86 -0.25 11.01
N ARG A 8 0.85 -0.85 11.64
CA ARG A 8 0.94 -2.25 12.11
C ARG A 8 1.10 -3.28 10.98
N PHE A 9 0.81 -2.90 9.74
CA PHE A 9 0.86 -3.78 8.58
C PHE A 9 2.15 -3.67 7.78
N GLY A 10 2.88 -2.55 7.91
CA GLY A 10 4.06 -2.25 7.10
C GLY A 10 4.38 -0.75 7.06
N GLU A 11 5.43 -0.41 6.31
CA GLU A 11 5.86 0.96 6.04
C GLU A 11 5.56 1.35 4.59
N PHE A 12 5.01 2.54 4.38
CA PHE A 12 4.51 3.00 3.08
C PHE A 12 5.11 4.36 2.70
N ILE A 13 5.57 4.48 1.46
CA ILE A 13 6.01 5.77 0.89
C ILE A 13 4.86 6.37 0.08
N GLY A 14 4.46 7.58 0.44
CA GLY A 14 3.43 8.36 -0.27
C GLY A 14 4.00 9.61 -0.92
N ARG A 15 3.23 10.17 -1.86
CA ARG A 15 3.53 11.44 -2.52
C ARG A 15 2.86 12.59 -1.77
N LYS A 16 3.65 13.58 -1.37
CA LYS A 16 3.18 14.85 -0.80
C LYS A 16 3.11 15.92 -1.90
N GLY A 17 1.96 16.56 -2.04
CA GLY A 17 1.68 17.62 -3.02
C GLY A 17 0.30 18.22 -2.80
N ASP A 18 0.07 19.45 -3.26
CA ASP A 18 -1.24 20.12 -3.24
C ASP A 18 -1.91 20.17 -1.84
N GLY A 19 -1.11 20.28 -0.78
CA GLY A 19 -1.58 20.29 0.60
C GLY A 19 -2.02 18.93 1.16
N VAL A 20 -1.91 17.85 0.38
CA VAL A 20 -2.31 16.49 0.77
C VAL A 20 -1.15 15.50 0.66
N THR A 21 -1.32 14.35 1.31
CA THR A 21 -0.46 13.18 1.16
C THR A 21 -1.29 12.05 0.56
N LEU A 22 -0.77 11.46 -0.52
CA LEU A 22 -1.43 10.38 -1.24
C LEU A 22 -0.59 9.11 -1.18
N TYR A 23 -1.24 8.01 -0.81
CA TYR A 23 -0.71 6.64 -0.87
C TYR A 23 -1.58 5.86 -1.86
N ARG A 24 -1.02 5.49 -3.00
CA ARG A 24 -1.70 4.88 -4.16
C ARG A 24 -1.17 3.46 -4.37
N GLY A 25 -1.92 2.61 -5.09
CA GLY A 25 -1.46 1.26 -5.43
C GLY A 25 -1.31 0.26 -4.27
N ILE A 26 -1.76 0.61 -3.06
CA ILE A 26 -1.63 -0.26 -1.88
C ILE A 26 -2.57 -1.47 -2.01
N LYS A 27 -2.00 -2.68 -2.14
CA LYS A 27 -2.75 -3.93 -2.28
C LYS A 27 -3.52 -4.28 -1.01
N TYR A 28 -4.84 -4.18 -1.01
CA TYR A 28 -5.68 -4.50 0.16
C TYR A 28 -6.06 -5.98 0.27
N ALA A 29 -5.87 -6.75 -0.81
CA ALA A 29 -6.18 -8.17 -0.86
C ALA A 29 -5.22 -8.94 -1.79
N SER A 30 -5.07 -10.23 -1.54
CA SER A 30 -4.41 -11.18 -2.44
C SER A 30 -5.45 -11.91 -3.30
N LEU A 31 -5.14 -12.02 -4.59
CA LEU A 31 -5.89 -12.84 -5.54
C LEU A 31 -5.16 -14.18 -5.65
N ARG A 32 -5.88 -15.28 -5.45
CA ARG A 32 -5.35 -16.64 -5.61
C ARG A 32 -5.88 -17.25 -6.91
N ASP A 33 -7.17 -17.52 -6.96
CA ASP A 33 -7.85 -18.13 -8.12
C ASP A 33 -8.98 -17.22 -8.62
N GLN A 34 -9.33 -17.31 -9.90
CA GLN A 34 -10.43 -16.53 -10.47
C GLN A 34 -11.77 -16.96 -9.81
N LEU A 35 -12.63 -15.99 -9.50
CA LEU A 35 -13.91 -16.17 -8.78
C LEU A 35 -13.78 -16.69 -7.34
N SER A 36 -12.57 -16.73 -6.78
CA SER A 36 -12.37 -17.01 -5.35
C SER A 36 -12.59 -15.76 -4.49
N VAL A 37 -12.92 -15.97 -3.23
CA VAL A 37 -13.00 -14.89 -2.23
C VAL A 37 -11.59 -14.30 -2.04
N PRO A 38 -11.40 -12.97 -2.13
CA PRO A 38 -10.09 -12.37 -1.94
C PRO A 38 -9.55 -12.61 -0.53
N GLY A 39 -8.25 -12.91 -0.43
CA GLY A 39 -7.57 -13.01 0.86
C GLY A 39 -7.23 -11.63 1.40
N MET A 40 -7.56 -11.34 2.66
CA MET A 40 -7.21 -10.04 3.26
C MET A 40 -5.69 -9.90 3.40
N MET A 41 -5.15 -8.74 3.04
CA MET A 41 -3.74 -8.45 3.24
C MET A 41 -3.50 -8.02 4.69
N VAL A 42 -2.77 -8.85 5.44
CA VAL A 42 -2.55 -8.67 6.89
C VAL A 42 -1.12 -8.33 7.26
N ASP A 43 -0.19 -8.47 6.31
CA ASP A 43 1.23 -8.16 6.49
C ASP A 43 1.86 -7.82 5.13
N TYR A 44 2.66 -6.76 5.08
CA TYR A 44 3.47 -6.36 3.93
C TYR A 44 4.96 -6.70 4.15
N GLY A 45 5.29 -7.34 5.26
CA GLY A 45 6.65 -7.75 5.60
C GLY A 45 7.50 -6.57 6.05
N LYS A 46 8.83 -6.73 5.90
CA LYS A 46 9.83 -5.71 6.30
C LYS A 46 10.15 -4.72 5.19
N GLU A 47 9.62 -4.93 4.00
CA GLU A 47 9.87 -4.07 2.85
C GLU A 47 9.02 -2.81 2.94
N VAL A 48 9.61 -1.68 2.51
CA VAL A 48 8.89 -0.42 2.41
C VAL A 48 8.12 -0.43 1.09
N VAL A 49 6.79 -0.30 1.18
CA VAL A 49 5.90 -0.35 0.02
C VAL A 49 5.84 1.03 -0.64
N ASP A 50 6.16 1.09 -1.94
CA ASP A 50 6.00 2.30 -2.74
C ASP A 50 4.51 2.51 -3.07
N GLY A 51 3.95 3.61 -2.57
CA GLY A 51 2.60 4.06 -2.85
C GLY A 51 2.55 5.41 -3.58
N THR A 52 3.57 5.75 -4.37
CA THR A 52 3.60 6.99 -5.15
C THR A 52 2.87 6.88 -6.49
N GLU A 53 2.69 5.66 -7.00
CA GLU A 53 2.07 5.36 -8.30
C GLU A 53 0.75 4.60 -8.18
N PHE A 54 -0.03 4.59 -9.25
CA PHE A 54 -1.21 3.73 -9.34
C PHE A 54 -0.77 2.27 -9.60
N GLY A 55 -1.52 1.33 -9.02
CA GLY A 55 -1.22 -0.11 -9.08
C GLY A 55 -2.00 -0.85 -10.16
#